data_AF-A0A6A5G640-F1
#
_entry.id   AF-A0A6A5G640-F1
#
_cell.length_a   1.000
_cell.length_b   1.000
_cell.length_c   1.000
_cell.angle_alpha   90.00
_cell.angle_beta   90.00
_cell.angle_gamma   90.00
#
_symmetry.space_group_name_H-M   'P 1'
#
loop_
_entity.id
_entity.type
_entity.pdbx_description
1 polymer ?
#
loop_
_entity_poly.entity_id
_entity_poly.type
_entity_poly.pdbx_seq_one_letter_code
_entity_poly.pdbx_strand_id
1 'polypeptide(L)'
;MKHEIDCCLKASNLAPKYVYSKKDLSFIVEHIHAHIHRLLGSTIYYYMESYADKLAARLENIKCSNIIVPIGTSLIDLKAFFDGSPKQEFMRIHGDLNGKLTKNSALFTTEYLEINCSKSHGDDILLGFKGISIRFQDTMFHASTITRFLNAWKSGKGFHNLKFLSITGIPEKCLDKKKLAENVEIKTWHPPEEMLELEWKERKYKSADGSWIWEDRSFSSNQYLTRTSDGEGASVRVTMFSFDFAVWSALENLEVIENI
;
A
#
# COMPACT_ATOMS: atom_id res chain seq x y z
N MET A 1 51.50 -16.26 -17.22
CA MET A 1 51.53 -14.82 -17.53
C MET A 1 50.12 -14.43 -17.93
N LYS A 2 49.46 -13.59 -17.14
CA LYS A 2 48.09 -13.12 -17.39
C LYS A 2 48.11 -12.19 -18.61
N HIS A 3 47.24 -12.44 -19.58
CA HIS A 3 46.80 -11.37 -20.48
C HIS A 3 45.42 -10.92 -19.97
N GLU A 4 45.42 -9.77 -19.30
CA GLU A 4 44.23 -9.00 -19.00
C GLU A 4 43.62 -8.51 -20.32
N ILE A 5 42.37 -8.87 -20.57
CA ILE A 5 41.56 -8.22 -21.60
C ILE A 5 40.96 -6.99 -20.94
N ASP A 6 41.48 -5.83 -21.32
CA ASP A 6 41.01 -4.53 -20.88
C ASP A 6 39.60 -4.27 -21.43
N CYS A 7 38.58 -4.47 -20.59
CA CYS A 7 37.16 -4.36 -20.94
C CYS A 7 36.62 -2.94 -20.73
N CYS A 8 37.43 -1.93 -21.02
CA CYS A 8 37.05 -0.52 -20.95
C CYS A 8 37.10 0.12 -22.35
N LEU A 9 36.16 -0.26 -23.22
CA LEU A 9 35.86 0.54 -24.41
C LEU A 9 35.34 1.90 -23.94
N LYS A 10 36.11 2.96 -24.19
CA LYS A 10 35.64 4.35 -24.12
C LYS A 10 34.33 4.44 -24.90
N ALA A 11 33.28 4.97 -24.27
CA ALA A 11 31.97 5.17 -24.89
C ALA A 11 32.12 5.92 -26.23
N SER A 12 32.14 5.17 -27.32
CA SER A 12 32.22 5.72 -28.67
C SER A 12 30.82 6.13 -29.10
N ASN A 13 30.73 7.17 -29.93
CA ASN A 13 29.49 7.62 -30.57
C ASN A 13 28.83 6.58 -31.51
N LEU A 14 29.23 5.30 -31.42
CA LEU A 14 28.78 4.15 -32.20
C LEU A 14 27.83 3.20 -31.44
N ALA A 15 27.41 3.55 -30.22
CA ALA A 15 26.33 2.81 -29.56
C ALA A 15 25.08 2.78 -30.47
N PRO A 16 24.45 1.62 -30.70
CA PRO A 16 23.20 1.54 -31.44
C PRO A 16 22.17 2.50 -30.83
N LYS A 17 21.79 3.53 -31.58
CA LYS A 17 20.76 4.48 -31.16
C LYS A 17 19.42 3.99 -31.67
N TYR A 18 18.60 3.51 -30.76
CA TYR A 18 17.19 3.22 -31.04
C TYR A 18 16.39 4.50 -30.84
N VAL A 19 15.88 5.05 -31.94
CA VAL A 19 14.93 6.17 -31.92
C VAL A 19 13.53 5.58 -32.05
N TYR A 20 12.72 5.71 -31.01
CA TYR A 20 11.33 5.26 -31.00
C TYR A 20 10.43 6.43 -30.62
N SER A 21 9.20 6.44 -31.12
CA SER A 21 8.25 7.46 -30.71
C SER A 21 7.82 7.20 -29.27
N LYS A 22 7.37 8.25 -28.59
CA LYS A 22 6.79 8.12 -27.25
C LYS A 22 5.58 7.18 -27.18
N LYS A 23 4.92 6.87 -28.31
CA LYS A 23 3.82 5.89 -28.39
C LYS A 23 4.33 4.44 -28.46
N ASP A 24 5.51 4.23 -29.04
CA ASP A 24 6.10 2.91 -29.21
C ASP A 24 6.73 2.38 -27.92
N LEU A 25 7.07 3.26 -26.97
CA LEU A 25 7.73 2.86 -25.72
C LEU A 25 6.91 1.84 -24.92
N SER A 26 5.59 2.06 -24.74
CA SER A 26 4.74 1.12 -24.00
C SER A 26 4.69 -0.25 -24.69
N PHE A 27 4.52 -0.25 -26.02
CA PHE A 27 4.52 -1.46 -26.83
C PHE A 27 5.85 -2.22 -26.74
N ILE A 28 6.98 -1.52 -26.83
CA ILE A 28 8.32 -2.11 -26.73
C ILE A 28 8.51 -2.74 -25.35
N VAL A 29 8.15 -2.03 -24.27
CA VAL A 29 8.29 -2.52 -22.89
C VAL A 29 7.42 -3.76 -22.67
N GLU A 30 6.17 -3.77 -23.17
CA GLU A 30 5.29 -4.93 -23.11
C GLU A 30 5.87 -6.15 -23.84
N HIS A 31 6.44 -5.96 -25.03
CA HIS A 31 7.04 -7.07 -25.80
C HIS A 31 8.31 -7.61 -25.15
N ILE A 32 9.15 -6.73 -24.60
CA ILE A 32 10.34 -7.13 -23.84
C ILE A 32 9.91 -7.93 -22.61
N HIS A 33 8.94 -7.44 -21.85
CA HIS A 33 8.41 -8.13 -20.68
C HIS A 33 7.83 -9.50 -21.05
N ALA A 34 7.00 -9.57 -22.10
CA ALA A 34 6.44 -10.84 -22.56
C ALA A 34 7.54 -11.85 -22.97
N HIS A 35 8.61 -11.36 -23.60
CA HIS A 35 9.75 -12.21 -23.95
C HIS A 35 10.49 -12.73 -22.70
N ILE A 36 10.78 -11.86 -21.74
CA ILE A 36 11.42 -12.22 -20.47
C ILE A 36 10.54 -13.19 -19.69
N HIS A 37 9.24 -12.92 -19.61
CA HIS A 37 8.28 -13.77 -18.93
C HIS A 37 8.21 -15.16 -19.57
N ARG A 38 8.25 -15.27 -20.90
CA ARG A 38 8.31 -16.56 -21.60
C ARG A 38 9.62 -17.32 -21.32
N LEU A 39 10.72 -16.60 -21.13
CA LEU A 39 12.03 -17.20 -20.86
C LEU A 39 12.17 -17.69 -19.41
N LEU A 40 11.74 -16.86 -18.45
CA LEU A 40 11.96 -17.09 -17.02
C LEU A 40 10.73 -17.68 -16.30
N GLY A 41 9.56 -17.62 -16.93
CA GLY A 41 8.31 -18.15 -16.41
C GLY A 41 7.67 -17.27 -15.33
N SER A 42 6.59 -17.79 -14.75
CA SER A 42 5.76 -17.08 -13.77
C SER A 42 6.23 -17.23 -12.32
N THR A 43 7.27 -18.03 -12.08
CA THR A 43 7.84 -18.27 -10.75
C THR A 43 8.75 -17.13 -10.28
N ILE A 44 9.20 -16.28 -11.21
CA ILE A 44 10.01 -15.09 -10.89
C ILE A 44 9.12 -13.95 -10.40
N TYR A 45 9.64 -13.22 -9.42
CA TYR A 45 9.05 -11.99 -8.90
C TYR A 45 9.34 -10.82 -9.83
N TYR A 46 8.35 -10.42 -10.63
CA TYR A 46 8.43 -9.21 -11.44
C TYR A 46 7.91 -8.02 -10.65
N TYR A 47 8.66 -6.93 -10.68
CA TYR A 47 8.27 -5.65 -10.13
C TYR A 47 8.31 -4.58 -11.21
N MET A 48 7.47 -3.57 -11.04
CA MET A 48 7.34 -2.46 -11.97
C MET A 48 7.51 -1.14 -11.23
N GLU A 49 8.27 -0.24 -11.83
CA GLU A 49 8.36 1.15 -11.40
C GLU A 49 8.01 2.08 -12.56
N SER A 50 7.16 3.07 -12.31
CA SER A 50 6.87 4.14 -13.27
C SER A 50 7.53 5.45 -12.85
N TYR A 51 8.07 6.18 -13.82
CA TYR A 51 8.57 7.54 -13.62
C TYR A 51 7.55 8.58 -14.10
N ALA A 52 7.68 9.80 -13.58
CA ALA A 52 6.62 10.81 -13.48
C ALA A 52 5.95 11.30 -14.79
N ASP A 53 6.45 10.91 -15.96
CA ASP A 53 5.98 11.43 -17.24
C ASP A 53 4.86 10.61 -17.89
N LYS A 54 4.65 9.33 -17.51
CA LYS A 54 3.60 8.47 -18.06
C LYS A 54 3.13 7.36 -17.11
N LEU A 55 1.86 6.98 -17.25
CA LEU A 55 1.36 5.73 -16.66
C LEU A 55 2.11 4.56 -17.30
N ALA A 56 2.58 3.62 -16.47
CA ALA A 56 3.38 2.49 -16.94
C ALA A 56 2.61 1.58 -17.90
N ALA A 57 3.36 0.80 -18.67
CA ALA A 57 2.82 -0.14 -19.64
C ALA A 57 2.04 -1.27 -18.95
N ARG A 58 1.15 -1.95 -19.69
CA ARG A 58 0.29 -3.00 -19.14
C ARG A 58 1.07 -4.30 -19.09
N LEU A 59 1.76 -4.52 -17.98
CA LEU A 59 2.57 -5.73 -17.79
C LEU A 59 1.75 -6.78 -17.06
N GLU A 60 1.80 -8.02 -17.54
CA GLU A 60 1.17 -9.17 -16.88
C GLU A 60 2.08 -9.76 -15.78
N ASN A 61 1.49 -10.44 -14.80
CA ASN A 61 2.22 -11.13 -13.73
C ASN A 61 3.19 -10.24 -12.92
N ILE A 62 2.85 -8.97 -12.71
CA ILE A 62 3.57 -8.08 -11.79
C ILE A 62 3.09 -8.33 -10.37
N LYS A 63 4.03 -8.58 -9.45
CA LYS A 63 3.74 -8.79 -8.02
C LYS A 63 3.79 -7.51 -7.22
N CYS A 64 4.70 -6.60 -7.56
CA CYS A 64 4.84 -5.32 -6.86
C CYS A 64 4.92 -4.16 -7.86
N SER A 65 4.15 -3.10 -7.62
CA SER A 65 4.21 -1.88 -8.43
C SER A 65 4.52 -0.65 -7.58
N ASN A 66 5.43 0.21 -8.06
CA ASN A 66 5.59 1.58 -7.60
C ASN A 66 5.20 2.52 -8.73
N ILE A 67 4.04 3.19 -8.61
CA ILE A 67 3.50 4.04 -9.67
C ILE A 67 3.38 5.49 -9.26
N ILE A 68 3.64 6.37 -10.23
CA ILE A 68 3.36 7.80 -10.19
C ILE A 68 2.30 8.04 -11.26
N VAL A 69 1.08 8.36 -10.84
CA VAL A 69 -0.04 8.64 -11.75
C VAL A 69 0.10 10.07 -12.28
N PRO A 70 0.32 10.25 -13.61
CA PRO A 70 0.46 11.59 -14.18
C PRO A 70 -0.84 12.39 -14.08
N ILE A 71 -0.71 13.71 -13.96
CA ILE A 71 -1.83 14.64 -14.01
C ILE A 71 -2.59 14.46 -15.34
N GLY A 72 -3.93 14.42 -15.25
CA GLY A 72 -4.81 14.26 -16.42
C GLY A 72 -4.92 12.83 -16.94
N THR A 73 -4.37 11.83 -16.23
CA THR A 73 -4.59 10.41 -16.56
C THR A 73 -6.08 10.08 -16.51
N SER A 74 -6.60 9.45 -17.57
CA SER A 74 -8.02 9.11 -17.65
C SER A 74 -8.37 7.93 -16.75
N LEU A 75 -9.62 7.87 -16.27
CA LEU A 75 -10.13 6.72 -15.50
C LEU A 75 -10.03 5.41 -16.29
N ILE A 76 -10.16 5.46 -17.62
CA ILE A 76 -10.08 4.29 -18.50
C ILE A 76 -8.65 3.75 -18.51
N ASP A 77 -7.65 4.62 -18.66
CA ASP A 77 -6.25 4.23 -18.66
C ASP A 77 -5.82 3.67 -17.31
N LEU A 78 -6.24 4.33 -16.22
CA LEU A 78 -5.95 3.90 -14.86
C LEU A 78 -6.60 2.55 -14.54
N LYS A 79 -7.86 2.36 -14.94
CA LYS A 79 -8.54 1.07 -14.79
C LYS A 79 -7.82 -0.03 -15.58
N ALA A 80 -7.51 0.24 -16.84
CA ALA A 80 -6.87 -0.75 -17.69
C ALA A 80 -5.45 -1.11 -17.23
N PHE A 81 -4.74 -0.17 -16.59
CA PHE A 81 -3.48 -0.45 -15.91
C PHE A 81 -3.67 -1.44 -14.76
N PHE A 82 -4.60 -1.18 -13.83
CA PHE A 82 -4.86 -2.09 -12.71
C PHE A 82 -5.37 -3.46 -13.15
N ASP A 83 -6.17 -3.51 -14.22
CA ASP A 83 -6.69 -4.76 -14.77
C ASP A 83 -5.60 -5.59 -15.49
N GLY A 84 -4.47 -4.99 -15.90
CA GLY A 84 -3.39 -5.69 -16.62
C GLY A 84 -2.58 -6.66 -15.75
N SER A 85 -2.50 -6.39 -14.45
CA SER A 85 -1.92 -7.31 -13.46
C SER A 85 -2.85 -7.38 -12.24
N PRO A 86 -3.94 -8.17 -12.34
CA PRO A 86 -4.83 -8.36 -11.21
C PRO A 86 -4.11 -9.19 -10.14
N LYS A 87 -4.39 -8.92 -8.85
CA LYS A 87 -3.81 -9.63 -7.69
C LYS A 87 -2.32 -9.38 -7.45
N GLN A 88 -1.92 -8.11 -7.50
CA GLN A 88 -0.59 -7.74 -7.02
C GLN A 88 -0.51 -7.94 -5.50
N GLU A 89 0.67 -8.35 -5.03
CA GLU A 89 0.97 -8.46 -3.60
C GLU A 89 1.06 -7.05 -3.02
N PHE A 90 1.88 -6.18 -3.61
CA PHE A 90 2.08 -4.82 -3.12
C PHE A 90 1.88 -3.78 -4.21
N MET A 91 1.26 -2.64 -3.86
CA MET A 91 1.20 -1.48 -4.73
C MET A 91 1.47 -0.18 -3.97
N ARG A 92 2.44 0.61 -4.46
CA ARG A 92 2.66 2.00 -4.05
C ARG A 92 2.12 2.91 -5.13
N ILE A 93 1.29 3.88 -4.75
CA ILE A 93 0.71 4.85 -5.67
C ILE A 93 1.02 6.27 -5.19
N HIS A 94 1.57 7.06 -6.10
CA HIS A 94 1.80 8.49 -5.97
C HIS A 94 1.06 9.24 -7.08
N GLY A 95 0.92 10.55 -6.93
CA GLY A 95 0.43 11.43 -8.00
C GLY A 95 -1.09 11.58 -8.02
N ASP A 96 -1.64 11.89 -9.20
CA ASP A 96 -3.00 12.39 -9.32
C ASP A 96 -3.99 11.29 -9.73
N LEU A 97 -4.60 10.63 -8.74
CA LEU A 97 -5.60 9.58 -8.96
C LEU A 97 -6.91 10.04 -9.61
N ASN A 98 -7.05 11.35 -9.93
CA ASN A 98 -8.11 11.98 -10.74
C ASN A 98 -9.46 11.23 -10.79
N GLY A 99 -10.19 11.27 -9.67
CA GLY A 99 -11.59 10.85 -9.63
C GLY A 99 -11.84 9.51 -8.95
N LYS A 100 -13.12 9.11 -8.94
CA LYS A 100 -13.58 7.92 -8.21
C LYS A 100 -13.17 6.66 -8.96
N LEU A 101 -12.17 5.97 -8.42
CA LEU A 101 -11.91 4.58 -8.77
C LEU A 101 -13.19 3.76 -8.62
N THR A 102 -13.50 2.96 -9.64
CA THR A 102 -14.67 2.09 -9.58
C THR A 102 -14.50 1.09 -8.44
N LYS A 103 -15.58 0.78 -7.71
CA LYS A 103 -15.58 -0.19 -6.59
C LYS A 103 -15.03 -1.58 -6.94
N ASN A 104 -14.93 -1.91 -8.22
CA ASN A 104 -14.41 -3.18 -8.73
C ASN A 104 -12.99 -3.06 -9.30
N SER A 105 -12.24 -2.00 -8.94
CA SER A 105 -10.84 -1.87 -9.34
C SER A 105 -10.02 -2.98 -8.71
N ALA A 106 -9.11 -3.59 -9.48
CA ALA A 106 -8.15 -4.57 -8.96
C ALA A 106 -7.30 -4.00 -7.80
N LEU A 107 -7.17 -2.67 -7.73
CA LEU A 107 -6.54 -1.94 -6.62
C LEU A 107 -7.08 -2.37 -5.25
N PHE A 108 -8.40 -2.54 -5.13
CA PHE A 108 -9.03 -2.84 -3.84
C PHE A 108 -8.81 -4.28 -3.37
N THR A 109 -8.24 -5.12 -4.23
CA THR A 109 -7.93 -6.52 -3.93
C THR A 109 -6.43 -6.78 -3.74
N THR A 110 -5.57 -5.76 -3.90
CA THR A 110 -4.14 -5.85 -3.56
C THR A 110 -3.98 -6.14 -2.07
N GLU A 111 -3.02 -6.99 -1.70
CA GLU A 111 -2.80 -7.35 -0.30
C GLU A 111 -2.24 -6.18 0.52
N TYR A 112 -1.24 -5.48 -0.02
CA TYR A 112 -0.57 -4.35 0.62
C TYR A 112 -0.64 -3.12 -0.28
N LEU A 113 -1.21 -2.03 0.24
CA LEU A 113 -1.43 -0.82 -0.54
C LEU A 113 -0.87 0.40 0.18
N GLU A 114 0.05 1.11 -0.45
CA GLU A 114 0.51 2.42 0.01
C GLU A 114 0.07 3.50 -0.96
N ILE A 115 -0.61 4.51 -0.44
CA ILE A 115 -1.11 5.64 -1.22
C ILE A 115 -0.55 6.93 -0.64
N ASN A 116 0.12 7.68 -1.49
CA ASN A 116 0.69 8.96 -1.17
C ASN A 116 0.04 10.01 -2.09
N CYS A 117 -0.61 11.00 -1.49
CA CYS A 117 -1.27 12.13 -2.17
C CYS A 117 -2.55 11.83 -2.97
N SER A 118 -3.52 11.09 -2.41
CA SER A 118 -4.81 10.87 -3.11
C SER A 118 -5.82 12.02 -2.99
N LYS A 119 -5.40 13.19 -2.50
CA LYS A 119 -6.28 14.36 -2.23
C LYS A 119 -7.52 13.92 -1.44
N SER A 120 -8.70 13.95 -2.07
CA SER A 120 -10.01 13.68 -1.47
C SER A 120 -10.54 12.25 -1.68
N HIS A 121 -9.71 11.30 -2.11
CA HIS A 121 -10.13 9.93 -2.39
C HIS A 121 -9.86 8.91 -1.28
N GLY A 122 -9.25 9.34 -0.17
CA GLY A 122 -8.93 8.45 0.95
C GLY A 122 -10.13 7.65 1.44
N ASP A 123 -11.28 8.30 1.59
CA ASP A 123 -12.50 7.65 2.09
C ASP A 123 -12.96 6.51 1.18
N ASP A 124 -13.10 6.78 -0.12
CA ASP A 124 -13.57 5.79 -1.10
C ASP A 124 -12.61 4.59 -1.17
N ILE A 125 -11.31 4.85 -1.07
CA ILE A 125 -10.29 3.81 -1.13
C ILE A 125 -10.34 2.94 0.12
N LEU A 126 -10.33 3.54 1.31
CA LEU A 126 -10.40 2.79 2.56
C LEU A 126 -11.64 1.90 2.58
N LEU A 127 -12.80 2.45 2.21
CA LEU A 127 -14.07 1.74 2.26
C LEU A 127 -14.21 0.65 1.18
N GLY A 128 -13.48 0.78 0.06
CA GLY A 128 -13.41 -0.22 -1.01
C GLY A 128 -12.44 -1.35 -0.71
N PHE A 129 -11.36 -1.08 0.04
CA PHE A 129 -10.24 -2.00 0.24
C PHE A 129 -10.63 -3.32 0.91
N LYS A 130 -10.05 -4.42 0.41
CA LYS A 130 -10.27 -5.82 0.85
C LYS A 130 -8.98 -6.57 1.17
N GLY A 131 -7.83 -5.89 1.08
CA GLY A 131 -6.53 -6.47 1.38
C GLY A 131 -6.21 -6.54 2.87
N ILE A 132 -4.92 -6.71 3.14
CA ILE A 132 -4.34 -7.00 4.47
C ILE A 132 -3.83 -5.71 5.12
N SER A 133 -3.09 -4.88 4.38
CA SER A 133 -2.49 -3.66 4.91
C SER A 133 -2.71 -2.49 3.97
N ILE A 134 -3.09 -1.34 4.54
CA ILE A 134 -3.17 -0.09 3.78
C ILE A 134 -2.54 1.08 4.52
N ARG A 135 -1.74 1.87 3.79
CA ARG A 135 -1.09 3.07 4.29
C ARG A 135 -1.50 4.26 3.44
N PHE A 136 -1.89 5.32 4.11
CA PHE A 136 -2.19 6.60 3.51
C PHE A 136 -1.20 7.63 4.03
N GLN A 137 -0.59 8.34 3.09
CA GLN A 137 0.21 9.51 3.38
C GLN A 137 -0.40 10.71 2.65
N ASP A 138 -0.46 11.85 3.34
CA ASP A 138 -0.89 13.14 2.80
C ASP A 138 -2.25 13.04 2.08
N THR A 139 -3.19 12.32 2.70
CA THR A 139 -4.51 12.03 2.16
C THR A 139 -5.60 12.52 3.12
N MET A 140 -6.65 13.13 2.56
CA MET A 140 -7.77 13.67 3.34
C MET A 140 -8.82 12.60 3.65
N PHE A 141 -9.34 12.64 4.87
CA PHE A 141 -10.40 11.76 5.36
C PHE A 141 -11.47 12.54 6.12
N HIS A 142 -12.70 12.04 6.06
CA HIS A 142 -13.74 12.45 6.99
C HIS A 142 -13.65 11.62 8.28
N ALA A 143 -13.78 12.28 9.45
CA ALA A 143 -13.87 11.59 10.74
C ALA A 143 -14.96 10.50 10.76
N SER A 144 -16.07 10.74 10.07
CA SER A 144 -17.17 9.79 9.92
C SER A 144 -16.74 8.51 9.20
N THR A 145 -15.78 8.57 8.29
CA THR A 145 -15.27 7.40 7.59
C THR A 145 -14.45 6.52 8.52
N ILE A 146 -13.56 7.11 9.32
CA ILE A 146 -12.77 6.38 10.34
C ILE A 146 -13.72 5.76 11.38
N THR A 147 -14.72 6.51 11.84
CA THR A 147 -15.76 6.02 12.75
C THR A 147 -16.52 4.84 12.13
N ARG A 148 -16.91 4.94 10.85
CA ARG A 148 -17.62 3.87 10.13
C ARG A 148 -16.75 2.63 9.94
N PHE A 149 -15.47 2.82 9.62
CA PHE A 149 -14.48 1.75 9.53
C PHE A 149 -14.41 0.98 10.86
N LEU A 150 -14.15 1.68 11.96
CA LEU A 150 -14.01 1.05 13.27
C LEU A 150 -15.28 0.34 13.71
N ASN A 151 -16.45 0.93 13.53
CA ASN A 151 -17.73 0.29 13.86
C ASN A 151 -18.02 -0.94 12.99
N ALA A 152 -17.69 -0.90 11.70
CA ALA A 152 -17.84 -2.05 10.81
C ALA A 152 -16.89 -3.20 11.18
N TRP A 153 -15.65 -2.87 11.55
CA TRP A 153 -14.69 -3.86 12.03
C TRP A 153 -15.11 -4.43 13.39
N LYS A 154 -15.43 -3.56 14.37
CA LYS A 154 -15.89 -3.93 15.73
C LYS A 154 -17.11 -4.85 15.68
N SER A 155 -18.07 -4.59 14.79
CA SER A 155 -19.28 -5.41 14.66
C SER A 155 -19.10 -6.70 13.84
N GLY A 156 -17.93 -6.95 13.26
CA GLY A 156 -17.72 -8.08 12.34
C GLY A 156 -18.52 -7.97 11.05
N LYS A 157 -18.84 -6.76 10.59
CA LYS A 157 -19.60 -6.51 9.34
C LYS A 157 -18.72 -6.08 8.17
N GLY A 158 -17.45 -5.78 8.41
CA GLY A 158 -16.51 -5.35 7.37
C GLY A 158 -15.06 -5.45 7.80
N PHE A 159 -14.17 -5.32 6.83
CA PHE A 159 -12.72 -5.23 7.04
C PHE A 159 -12.08 -6.45 7.73
N HIS A 160 -12.67 -7.64 7.60
CA HIS A 160 -12.15 -8.88 8.23
C HIS A 160 -10.70 -9.21 7.86
N ASN A 161 -10.32 -8.96 6.60
CA ASN A 161 -8.98 -9.22 6.11
C ASN A 161 -7.97 -8.15 6.54
N LEU A 162 -8.44 -6.95 6.89
CA LEU A 162 -7.56 -5.83 7.22
C LEU A 162 -6.89 -6.09 8.57
N LYS A 163 -5.57 -6.17 8.54
CA LYS A 163 -4.70 -6.36 9.69
C LYS A 163 -4.02 -5.07 10.11
N PHE A 164 -3.75 -4.17 9.17
CA PHE A 164 -3.09 -2.92 9.47
C PHE A 164 -3.65 -1.75 8.64
N LEU A 165 -3.86 -0.61 9.29
CA LEU A 165 -4.20 0.66 8.67
C LEU A 165 -3.37 1.76 9.32
N SER A 166 -2.70 2.56 8.49
CA SER A 166 -2.02 3.78 8.94
C SER A 166 -2.42 4.94 8.04
N ILE A 167 -2.79 6.04 8.66
CA ILE A 167 -3.10 7.30 7.99
C ILE A 167 -2.20 8.35 8.62
N THR A 168 -1.30 8.92 7.83
CA THR A 168 -0.37 9.97 8.27
C THR A 168 -0.61 11.27 7.50
N GLY A 169 -0.29 12.40 8.13
CA GLY A 169 -0.54 13.72 7.55
C GLY A 169 -2.00 14.15 7.62
N ILE A 170 -2.77 13.62 8.59
CA ILE A 170 -4.14 14.08 8.82
C ILE A 170 -4.08 15.50 9.40
N PRO A 171 -4.80 16.49 8.84
CA PRO A 171 -4.90 17.80 9.47
C PRO A 171 -5.57 17.68 10.85
N GLU A 172 -5.03 18.35 11.88
CA GLU A 172 -5.49 18.25 13.28
C GLU A 172 -7.02 18.37 13.45
N LYS A 173 -7.64 19.28 12.69
CA LYS A 173 -9.09 19.53 12.69
C LYS A 173 -9.95 18.38 12.15
N CYS A 174 -9.35 17.38 11.51
CA CYS A 174 -10.08 16.30 10.84
C CYS A 174 -10.41 15.12 11.76
N LEU A 175 -9.72 14.96 12.91
CA LEU A 175 -9.95 13.82 13.79
C LEU A 175 -9.88 14.20 15.27
N ASP A 176 -11.04 14.34 15.92
CA ASP A 176 -11.14 14.52 17.36
C ASP A 176 -11.01 13.16 18.07
N LYS A 177 -9.90 12.98 18.79
CA LYS A 177 -9.58 11.75 19.53
C LYS A 177 -10.64 11.40 20.57
N LYS A 178 -11.16 12.38 21.33
CA LYS A 178 -12.13 12.11 22.41
C LYS A 178 -13.45 11.69 21.82
N LYS A 179 -13.93 12.44 20.83
CA LYS A 179 -15.17 12.14 20.12
C LYS A 179 -15.11 10.78 19.41
N LEU A 180 -13.97 10.42 18.82
CA LEU A 180 -13.78 9.10 18.21
C LEU A 180 -13.86 7.99 19.26
N ALA A 181 -13.17 8.15 20.38
CA ALA A 181 -13.16 7.17 21.46
C ALA A 181 -14.56 6.93 22.03
N GLU A 182 -15.34 8.00 22.25
CA GLU A 182 -16.73 7.93 22.71
C GLU A 182 -17.64 7.23 21.69
N ASN A 183 -17.56 7.60 20.41
CA ASN A 183 -18.46 7.08 19.36
C ASN A 183 -18.27 5.60 19.03
N VAL A 184 -17.10 5.04 19.33
CA VAL A 184 -16.70 3.67 18.97
C VAL A 184 -16.49 2.81 20.22
N GLU A 185 -16.52 3.42 21.41
CA GLU A 185 -16.19 2.82 22.70
C GLU A 185 -14.78 2.23 22.71
N ILE A 186 -13.79 3.03 22.31
CA ILE A 186 -12.37 2.65 22.39
C ILE A 186 -12.00 2.53 23.87
N LYS A 187 -11.48 1.37 24.27
CA LYS A 187 -11.02 1.10 25.64
C LYS A 187 -9.56 1.52 25.80
N THR A 188 -9.17 1.81 27.04
CA THR A 188 -7.79 2.10 27.43
C THR A 188 -7.35 1.06 28.45
N TRP A 189 -6.12 0.57 28.35
CA TRP A 189 -5.53 -0.32 29.35
C TRP A 189 -5.36 0.38 30.70
N HIS A 190 -5.42 -0.41 31.77
CA HIS A 190 -5.15 0.03 33.12
C HIS A 190 -4.08 -0.91 33.71
N PRO A 191 -2.90 -0.38 34.09
CA PRO A 191 -2.54 1.03 34.16
C PRO A 191 -2.29 1.68 32.78
N PRO A 192 -2.55 2.99 32.58
CA PRO A 192 -2.40 3.67 31.29
C PRO A 192 -0.99 3.65 30.69
N GLU A 193 0.01 3.40 31.54
CA GLU A 193 1.42 3.23 31.19
C GLU A 193 1.70 1.90 30.49
N GLU A 194 0.81 0.91 30.63
CA GLU A 194 0.91 -0.37 29.94
C GLU A 194 0.49 -0.20 28.48
N MET A 195 1.46 -0.29 27.58
CA MET A 195 1.25 -0.24 26.14
C MET A 195 1.42 -1.64 25.57
N LEU A 196 0.47 -2.07 24.75
CA LEU A 196 0.64 -3.29 23.97
C LEU A 196 1.54 -2.98 22.78
N GLU A 197 2.72 -3.58 22.76
CA GLU A 197 3.63 -3.56 21.62
C GLU A 197 3.23 -4.65 20.63
N LEU A 198 3.09 -4.24 19.37
CA LEU A 198 2.74 -5.11 18.26
C LEU A 198 3.88 -5.09 17.25
N GLU A 199 4.38 -6.27 16.88
CA GLU A 199 5.46 -6.44 15.90
C GLU A 199 5.07 -7.39 14.77
N TRP A 200 5.40 -7.01 13.53
CA TRP A 200 5.13 -7.83 12.33
C TRP A 200 6.06 -7.44 11.19
N LYS A 201 6.13 -8.26 10.14
CA LYS A 201 6.84 -7.93 8.91
C LYS A 201 5.89 -7.36 7.86
N GLU A 202 6.30 -6.28 7.23
CA GLU A 202 5.57 -5.67 6.13
C GLU A 202 6.48 -5.46 4.92
N ARG A 203 5.91 -5.63 3.72
CA ARG A 203 6.61 -5.31 2.49
C ARG A 203 6.72 -3.80 2.34
N LYS A 204 7.90 -3.31 1.96
CA LYS A 204 8.15 -1.87 1.79
C LYS A 204 8.97 -1.60 0.55
N TYR A 205 8.66 -0.49 -0.12
CA TYR A 205 9.48 0.06 -1.19
C TYR A 205 10.61 0.93 -0.62
N LYS A 206 11.86 0.61 -0.97
CA LYS A 206 13.03 1.37 -0.56
C LYS A 206 13.48 2.27 -1.71
N SER A 207 13.08 3.54 -1.66
CA SER A 207 13.38 4.54 -2.70
C SER A 207 14.87 4.73 -3.00
N ALA A 208 15.78 4.42 -2.07
CA ALA A 208 17.21 4.67 -2.23
C ALA A 208 17.87 3.76 -3.29
N ASP A 209 17.41 2.51 -3.42
CA ASP A 209 17.96 1.52 -4.34
C ASP A 209 16.90 0.85 -5.23
N GLY A 210 15.64 1.30 -5.15
CA GLY A 210 14.53 0.80 -5.95
C GLY A 210 14.09 -0.63 -5.58
N SER A 211 14.48 -1.13 -4.40
CA SER A 211 14.24 -2.51 -4.00
C SER A 211 12.97 -2.67 -3.15
N TRP A 212 12.44 -3.90 -3.17
CA TRP A 212 11.31 -4.34 -2.36
C TRP A 212 11.79 -5.23 -1.23
N ILE A 213 11.75 -4.72 0.00
CA ILE A 213 12.24 -5.42 1.19
C ILE A 213 11.09 -5.81 2.12
N TRP A 214 11.35 -6.80 2.97
CA TRP A 214 10.57 -7.01 4.20
C TRP A 214 11.21 -6.15 5.29
N GLU A 215 10.41 -5.34 5.96
CA GLU A 215 10.84 -4.49 7.08
C GLU A 215 10.08 -4.92 8.34
N ASP A 216 10.80 -5.05 9.44
CA ASP A 216 10.20 -5.23 10.76
C ASP A 216 9.47 -3.93 11.14
N ARG A 217 8.20 -4.08 11.52
CA ARG A 217 7.33 -3.00 11.95
C ARG A 217 7.00 -3.22 13.40
N SER A 218 7.00 -2.14 14.16
CA SER A 218 6.46 -2.13 15.51
C SER A 218 5.52 -0.97 15.71
N PHE A 219 4.56 -1.18 16.60
CA PHE A 219 3.56 -0.21 16.98
C PHE A 219 3.17 -0.46 18.43
N SER A 220 3.17 0.58 19.26
CA SER A 220 2.65 0.50 20.61
C SER A 220 1.40 1.37 20.77
N SER A 221 0.43 0.84 21.51
CA SER A 221 -0.73 1.62 21.97
C SER A 221 -1.29 1.09 23.28
N ASN A 222 -1.80 2.01 24.09
CA ASN A 222 -2.58 1.69 25.28
C ASN A 222 -4.10 1.69 25.00
N GLN A 223 -4.54 1.92 23.76
CA GLN A 223 -5.96 1.93 23.39
C GLN A 223 -6.31 0.78 22.45
N TYR A 224 -7.47 0.18 22.65
CA TYR A 224 -7.89 -1.00 21.91
C TYR A 224 -9.40 -1.11 21.69
N LEU A 225 -9.76 -1.99 20.77
CA LEU A 225 -11.11 -2.43 20.47
C LEU A 225 -11.16 -3.96 20.40
N THR A 226 -12.30 -4.52 20.73
CA THR A 226 -12.57 -5.96 20.60
C THR A 226 -13.71 -6.16 19.62
N ARG A 227 -13.52 -7.03 18.64
CA ARG A 227 -14.53 -7.39 17.67
C ARG A 227 -15.57 -8.30 18.30
N THR A 228 -16.84 -7.95 18.15
CA THR A 228 -17.95 -8.63 18.82
C THR A 228 -18.24 -10.02 18.27
N SER A 229 -17.87 -10.30 17.02
CA SER A 229 -18.19 -11.57 16.36
C SER A 229 -17.33 -12.74 16.81
N ASP A 230 -16.07 -12.50 17.18
CA ASP A 230 -15.07 -13.55 17.45
C ASP A 230 -14.08 -13.20 18.56
N GLY A 231 -14.20 -12.04 19.20
CA GLY A 231 -13.30 -11.62 20.28
C GLY A 231 -11.94 -11.11 19.80
N GLU A 232 -11.69 -11.03 18.49
CA GLU A 232 -10.43 -10.52 17.94
C GLU A 232 -10.18 -9.09 18.43
N GLY A 233 -8.99 -8.83 18.99
CA GLY A 233 -8.61 -7.50 19.42
C GLY A 233 -7.81 -6.73 18.38
N ALA A 234 -7.90 -5.41 18.47
CA ALA A 234 -7.07 -4.51 17.69
C ALA A 234 -6.68 -3.30 18.52
N SER A 235 -5.43 -2.89 18.38
CA SER A 235 -4.90 -1.68 18.99
C SER A 235 -5.13 -0.49 18.06
N VAL A 236 -5.50 0.65 18.65
CA VAL A 236 -5.81 1.90 17.95
C VAL A 236 -4.91 2.98 18.51
N ARG A 237 -4.31 3.83 17.67
CA ARG A 237 -3.58 5.02 18.14
C ARG A 237 -4.03 6.22 17.35
N VAL A 238 -4.42 7.25 18.09
CA VAL A 238 -4.74 8.55 17.53
C VAL A 238 -3.74 9.55 18.07
N THR A 239 -2.96 10.15 17.18
CA THR A 239 -2.03 11.25 17.46
C THR A 239 -2.53 12.53 16.81
N MET A 240 -1.77 13.63 16.96
CA MET A 240 -2.10 14.91 16.34
C MET A 240 -2.14 14.85 14.80
N PHE A 241 -1.35 13.95 14.18
CA PHE A 241 -1.19 13.88 12.72
C PHE A 241 -1.40 12.49 12.13
N SER A 242 -1.76 11.51 12.96
CA SER A 242 -1.93 10.14 12.50
C SER A 242 -3.06 9.39 13.19
N PHE A 243 -3.59 8.44 12.43
CA PHE A 243 -4.46 7.38 12.91
C PHE A 243 -3.84 6.04 12.51
N ASP A 244 -3.63 5.17 13.48
CA ASP A 244 -3.12 3.82 13.27
C ASP A 244 -4.06 2.79 13.90
N PHE A 245 -4.18 1.65 13.24
CA PHE A 245 -4.99 0.51 13.65
C PHE A 245 -4.26 -0.78 13.30
N ALA A 246 -4.14 -1.70 14.25
CA ALA A 246 -3.43 -2.96 14.08
C ALA A 246 -4.14 -4.10 14.82
N VAL A 247 -4.44 -5.18 14.11
CA VAL A 247 -5.11 -6.38 14.64
C VAL A 247 -4.10 -7.29 15.34
N TRP A 248 -4.46 -7.89 16.48
CA TRP A 248 -3.51 -8.70 17.26
C TRP A 248 -3.12 -10.01 16.58
N SER A 249 -4.00 -10.64 15.79
CA SER A 249 -3.61 -11.78 14.93
C SER A 249 -2.71 -11.41 13.74
N ALA A 250 -2.37 -10.13 13.55
CA ALA A 250 -1.36 -9.73 12.57
C ALA A 250 0.07 -10.01 13.04
N LEU A 251 0.25 -10.38 14.31
CA LEU A 251 1.54 -10.58 14.94
C LEU A 251 2.20 -11.89 14.48
N GLU A 252 3.52 -11.83 14.23
CA GLU A 252 4.34 -13.03 14.08
C GLU A 252 4.63 -13.70 15.45
N ASN A 253 4.38 -13.01 16.58
CA ASN A 253 4.62 -13.52 17.93
C ASN A 253 3.36 -13.41 18.81
N LEU A 254 2.77 -14.55 19.16
CA LEU A 254 1.53 -14.69 19.93
C LEU A 254 1.72 -14.81 21.45
N GLU A 255 2.92 -14.56 22.00
CA GLU A 255 3.19 -14.83 23.43
C GLU A 255 2.52 -13.87 24.43
N VAL A 256 1.74 -12.88 23.99
CA VAL A 256 1.14 -11.86 24.89
C VAL A 256 -0.37 -12.08 25.16
N ILE A 257 -1.03 -13.06 24.54
CA ILE A 257 -2.51 -13.23 24.65
C ILE A 257 -2.92 -14.47 25.47
N GLU A 258 -2.14 -14.90 26.46
CA GLU A 258 -2.58 -15.97 27.38
C GLU A 258 -3.22 -15.47 28.69
N ASN A 259 -3.33 -14.15 28.91
CA ASN A 259 -3.90 -13.59 30.15
C ASN A 259 -4.96 -12.49 29.94
N ILE A 260 -5.89 -12.65 29.00
CA ILE A 260 -7.10 -11.80 28.89
C ILE A 260 -8.35 -12.56 29.31
#